data_AF-A0A3L7SHT7-F1
#
_entry.id   AF-A0A3L7SHT7-F1
#
_cell.length_a   1.000
_cell.length_b   1.000
_cell.length_c   1.000
_cell.angle_alpha   90.00
_cell.angle_beta   90.00
_cell.angle_gamma   90.00
#
_symmetry.space_group_name_H-M   'P 1'
#
loop_
_entity.id
_entity.type
_entity.pdbx_description
1 polymer ?
#
loop_
_entity_poly.entity_id
_entity_poly.type
_entity_poly.pdbx_seq_one_letter_code
_entity_poly.pdbx_strand_id
1 'polypeptide(L)'
;MADETSTAVAAGPLAAGRLGFQSRALLVGTGIDVAALGSTDRTGNAPLVVELIGSSLGATIAGHRPSGDGVAVIFRYGAIVFFDVSPAAINEYVRQLTPHIRQPSPSADQETEVLDIRIEPTSKETIEGNTLVLNDVSREKLQLVADVLAKSVSLAHHERAIESQFERIEPFATNLDHWGRGGHAARELLQHLGGALLAEHRVVAGARIEDSPELLWDHPELERLWARIRDDFEIRERSAVLHGKLGLIAKTAETALELMQNRRALRVEWAIVGLIVFEIVLTLVQWWFGAASH
;
A
#
# COMPACT_ATOMS: atom_id res chain seq x y z
N MET A 1 50.80 17.14 -20.87
CA MET A 1 51.16 17.62 -19.52
C MET A 1 50.34 18.88 -19.29
N ALA A 2 49.63 18.93 -18.15
CA ALA A 2 48.44 19.76 -17.85
C ALA A 2 47.13 19.16 -18.41
N ASP A 3 46.05 19.00 -17.66
CA ASP A 3 45.79 19.05 -16.21
C ASP A 3 44.43 18.36 -16.02
N GLU A 4 44.34 17.30 -15.21
CA GLU A 4 43.09 16.60 -14.89
C GLU A 4 42.38 17.40 -13.79
N THR A 5 41.39 18.21 -14.16
CA THR A 5 40.48 18.82 -13.19
C THR A 5 39.46 17.79 -12.73
N SER A 6 39.86 16.97 -11.75
CA SER A 6 38.97 16.10 -10.99
C SER A 6 38.02 16.96 -10.15
N THR A 7 36.78 17.11 -10.61
CA THR A 7 35.67 17.67 -9.84
C THR A 7 35.28 16.71 -8.73
N ALA A 8 35.81 16.95 -7.53
CA ALA A 8 35.35 16.31 -6.31
C ALA A 8 33.88 16.70 -6.02
N VAL A 9 32.97 15.75 -6.24
CA VAL A 9 31.57 15.84 -5.82
C VAL A 9 31.53 15.90 -4.30
N ALA A 10 30.97 16.98 -3.76
CA ALA A 10 30.92 17.26 -2.34
C ALA A 10 30.03 16.22 -1.61
N ALA A 11 30.64 15.38 -0.77
CA ALA A 11 29.93 14.51 0.15
C ALA A 11 29.01 15.34 1.08
N GLY A 12 27.74 14.94 1.21
CA GLY A 12 26.75 15.62 2.04
C GLY A 12 27.11 15.55 3.54
N PRO A 13 26.59 16.48 4.38
CA PRO A 13 27.01 16.64 5.77
C PRO A 13 26.61 15.49 6.72
N LEU A 14 25.83 14.50 6.27
CA LEU A 14 25.67 13.23 6.99
C LEU A 14 26.98 12.40 7.04
N ALA A 15 27.93 12.68 6.16
CA ALA A 15 29.21 11.98 6.06
C ALA A 15 30.31 12.51 7.00
N ALA A 16 30.05 13.53 7.83
CA ALA A 16 31.05 14.08 8.73
C ALA A 16 31.26 13.16 9.97
N GLY A 17 31.94 12.03 9.77
CA GLY A 17 32.58 11.24 10.84
C GLY A 17 31.81 10.06 11.42
N ARG A 18 30.61 9.70 10.93
CA ARG A 18 29.88 8.49 11.36
C ARG A 18 30.06 7.35 10.37
N LEU A 19 30.49 6.18 10.86
CA LEU A 19 30.69 4.96 10.06
C LEU A 19 29.38 4.20 9.75
N GLY A 20 28.25 4.66 10.30
CA GLY A 20 26.93 4.12 10.00
C GLY A 20 25.82 4.82 10.80
N PHE A 21 24.59 4.64 10.36
CA PHE A 21 23.37 5.17 10.97
C PHE A 21 22.18 4.26 10.61
N GLN A 22 21.07 4.44 11.29
CA GLN A 22 19.87 3.64 11.07
C GLN A 22 18.84 4.40 10.26
N SER A 23 18.17 3.69 9.35
CA SER A 23 16.96 4.14 8.68
C SER A 23 15.73 3.45 9.25
N ARG A 24 14.61 4.17 9.34
CA ARG A 24 13.33 3.64 9.81
C ARG A 24 12.21 4.15 8.92
N ALA A 25 11.53 3.25 8.23
CA ALA A 25 10.31 3.54 7.48
C ALA A 25 9.08 3.27 8.34
N LEU A 26 8.06 4.10 8.18
CA LEU A 26 6.81 4.05 8.94
C LEU A 26 5.64 4.33 7.98
N LEU A 27 4.61 3.49 8.03
CA LEU A 27 3.35 3.78 7.35
C LEU A 27 2.36 4.40 8.35
N VAL A 28 2.06 5.69 8.18
CA VAL A 28 1.28 6.46 9.16
C VAL A 28 -0.21 6.59 8.81
N GLY A 29 -0.60 6.25 7.59
CA GLY A 29 -2.00 6.26 7.12
C GLY A 29 -2.09 5.97 5.62
N THR A 30 -3.27 6.18 5.02
CA THR A 30 -3.51 5.92 3.59
C THR A 30 -3.11 7.08 2.67
N GLY A 31 -2.59 8.16 3.25
CA GLY A 31 -1.98 9.24 2.49
C GLY A 31 -1.60 10.44 3.33
N ILE A 32 -0.71 11.27 2.79
CA ILE A 32 -0.29 12.53 3.40
C ILE A 32 -0.57 13.67 2.42
N ASP A 33 -1.10 14.78 2.93
CA ASP A 33 -1.20 16.01 2.14
C ASP A 33 0.16 16.75 2.12
N VAL A 34 1.02 16.34 1.20
CA VAL A 34 2.35 16.96 1.00
C VAL A 34 2.27 18.40 0.48
N ALA A 35 1.13 18.80 -0.13
CA ALA A 35 0.96 20.16 -0.62
C ALA A 35 0.76 21.14 0.55
N ALA A 36 0.05 20.70 1.59
CA ALA A 36 -0.09 21.45 2.85
C ALA A 36 1.24 21.60 3.61
N LEU A 37 2.21 20.72 3.36
CA LEU A 37 3.53 20.70 4.01
C LEU A 37 4.61 21.50 3.25
N GLY A 38 4.21 22.32 2.27
CA GLY A 38 5.11 23.25 1.59
C GLY A 38 5.78 22.70 0.33
N SER A 39 5.28 21.61 -0.27
CA SER A 39 5.72 21.18 -1.61
C SER A 39 5.39 22.26 -2.65
N THR A 40 6.42 22.86 -3.25
CA THR A 40 6.28 23.76 -4.41
C THR A 40 6.03 23.00 -5.70
N ASP A 41 6.41 21.72 -5.75
CA ASP A 41 6.16 20.87 -6.90
C ASP A 41 4.78 20.20 -6.79
N ARG A 42 3.98 20.38 -7.82
CA ARG A 42 2.54 20.06 -7.86
C ARG A 42 2.21 19.15 -9.04
N THR A 43 3.25 18.53 -9.58
CA THR A 43 3.30 17.94 -10.91
C THR A 43 3.82 16.50 -10.83
N GLY A 44 4.88 16.29 -10.06
CA GLY A 44 5.57 15.01 -9.96
C GLY A 44 5.10 14.12 -8.81
N ASN A 45 5.35 12.83 -8.95
CA ASN A 45 5.24 11.86 -7.86
C ASN A 45 6.45 11.91 -6.91
N ALA A 46 7.37 12.85 -7.12
CA ALA A 46 8.56 13.05 -6.31
C ALA A 46 8.24 13.15 -4.81
N PRO A 47 8.97 12.41 -3.95
CA PRO A 47 8.78 12.47 -2.52
C PRO A 47 9.24 13.83 -1.95
N LEU A 48 8.61 14.25 -0.86
CA LEU A 48 9.00 15.46 -0.15
C LEU A 48 10.17 15.14 0.78
N VAL A 49 11.36 15.66 0.50
CA VAL A 49 12.53 15.52 1.37
C VAL A 49 12.58 16.68 2.36
N VAL A 50 12.52 16.35 3.64
CA VAL A 50 12.54 17.29 4.76
C VAL A 50 13.76 17.00 5.62
N GLU A 51 14.56 18.02 5.92
CA GLU A 51 15.62 17.90 6.92
C GLU A 51 15.05 18.20 8.30
N LEU A 52 15.38 17.36 9.28
CA LEU A 52 14.94 17.52 10.66
C LEU A 52 16.05 18.25 11.44
N ILE A 53 15.69 19.37 12.09
CA ILE A 53 16.59 20.12 12.98
C ILE A 53 15.97 20.09 14.38
N GLY A 54 16.66 19.49 15.35
CA GLY A 54 16.16 19.26 16.70
C GLY A 54 14.84 18.48 16.73
N SER A 55 13.85 18.99 17.47
CA SER A 55 12.48 18.45 17.54
C SER A 55 11.45 19.38 16.90
N SER A 56 11.83 20.05 15.80
CA SER A 56 10.99 21.04 15.10
C SER A 56 11.11 20.90 13.58
N LEU A 57 10.02 21.22 12.87
CA LEU A 57 9.98 21.29 11.40
C LEU A 57 11.14 22.16 10.87
N GLY A 58 12.16 21.53 10.27
CA GLY A 58 13.04 22.21 9.34
C GLY A 58 12.23 22.63 8.11
N ALA A 59 12.38 23.87 7.68
CA ALA A 59 11.69 24.38 6.49
C ALA A 59 12.06 23.56 5.25
N THR A 60 11.12 23.43 4.31
CA THR A 60 11.33 22.84 2.98
C THR A 60 12.56 23.46 2.32
N ILE A 61 13.59 22.66 2.05
CA ILE A 61 14.84 23.19 1.52
C ILE A 61 14.78 23.26 0.00
N ALA A 62 14.58 24.47 -0.53
CA ALA A 62 15.14 24.87 -1.81
C ALA A 62 16.61 25.30 -1.60
N GLY A 63 17.57 24.45 -2.00
CA GLY A 63 18.97 24.81 -2.21
C GLY A 63 19.78 25.31 -1.00
N HIS A 64 19.84 24.55 0.11
CA HIS A 64 20.67 24.84 1.28
C HIS A 64 21.37 23.60 1.88
N ARG A 65 22.11 23.79 2.99
CA ARG A 65 23.02 22.82 3.62
C ARG A 65 22.45 22.27 4.95
N PRO A 66 22.40 20.93 5.15
CA PRO A 66 22.00 20.34 6.42
C PRO A 66 22.96 20.66 7.56
N SER A 67 22.40 21.04 8.70
CA SER A 67 23.08 21.27 9.98
C SER A 67 22.23 20.67 11.10
N GLY A 68 22.35 19.38 11.43
CA GLY A 68 21.57 18.79 12.53
C GLY A 68 21.08 17.35 12.34
N ASP A 69 19.83 17.11 12.77
CA ASP A 69 19.39 15.90 13.48
C ASP A 69 18.61 14.88 12.62
N GLY A 70 19.10 14.62 11.40
CA GLY A 70 18.59 13.56 10.52
C GLY A 70 17.69 14.03 9.38
N VAL A 71 17.30 13.10 8.51
CA VAL A 71 16.52 13.38 7.28
C VAL A 71 15.23 12.58 7.29
N ALA A 72 14.13 13.18 6.87
CA ALA A 72 12.86 12.52 6.61
C ALA A 72 12.48 12.63 5.12
N VAL A 73 12.02 11.54 4.54
CA VAL A 73 11.49 11.48 3.18
C VAL A 73 10.03 11.06 3.25
N ILE A 74 9.13 11.92 2.79
CA ILE A 74 7.68 11.78 2.95
C ILE A 74 7.05 11.45 1.60
N PHE A 75 6.26 10.39 1.58
CA PHE A 75 5.56 9.92 0.39
C PHE A 75 4.06 10.21 0.49
N ARG A 76 3.47 10.59 -0.65
CA ARG A 76 2.05 10.98 -0.74
C ARG A 76 1.07 9.87 -0.34
N TYR A 77 1.49 8.62 -0.47
CA TYR A 77 0.73 7.42 -0.12
C TYR A 77 0.83 7.04 1.36
N GLY A 78 1.45 7.88 2.21
CA GLY A 78 1.37 7.73 3.67
C GLY A 78 2.58 7.09 4.34
N ALA A 79 3.65 6.80 3.57
CA ALA A 79 4.92 6.33 4.11
C ALA A 79 5.87 7.49 4.42
N ILE A 80 6.64 7.37 5.49
CA ILE A 80 7.71 8.31 5.86
C ILE A 80 8.95 7.49 6.21
N VAL A 81 10.10 7.86 5.63
CA VAL A 81 11.40 7.22 5.92
C VAL A 81 12.32 8.21 6.62
N PHE A 82 12.78 7.83 7.80
CA PHE A 82 13.68 8.62 8.62
C PHE A 82 15.09 8.05 8.56
N PHE A 83 16.09 8.92 8.47
CA PHE A 83 17.51 8.57 8.48
C PHE A 83 18.20 9.27 9.65
N ASP A 84 18.84 8.49 10.52
CA ASP A 84 19.58 8.97 11.69
C ASP A 84 18.71 9.76 12.70
N VAL A 85 17.44 9.36 12.85
CA VAL A 85 16.48 9.99 13.76
C VAL A 85 16.14 9.08 14.92
N SER A 86 16.18 9.61 16.15
CA SER A 86 15.82 8.86 17.35
C SER A 86 14.33 8.46 17.37
N PRO A 87 13.94 7.31 17.96
CA PRO A 87 12.54 6.91 18.07
C PRO A 87 11.64 7.94 18.76
N ALA A 88 12.16 8.66 19.75
CA ALA A 88 11.42 9.72 20.44
C ALA A 88 11.10 10.90 19.52
N ALA A 89 12.06 11.32 18.69
CA ALA A 89 11.88 12.38 17.71
C ALA A 89 10.93 11.96 16.58
N ILE A 90 10.98 10.70 16.13
CA ILE A 90 10.02 10.14 15.16
C ILE A 90 8.60 10.23 15.69
N ASN A 91 8.37 9.77 16.92
CA ASN A 91 7.03 9.80 17.52
C ASN A 91 6.49 11.22 17.69
N GLU A 92 7.35 12.17 18.04
CA GLU A 92 6.97 13.58 18.11
C GLU A 92 6.63 14.16 16.74
N TYR A 93 7.42 13.85 15.73
CA TYR A 93 7.18 14.29 14.36
C TYR A 93 5.87 13.75 13.78
N VAL A 94 5.58 12.46 13.99
CA VAL A 94 4.33 11.83 13.53
C VAL A 94 3.12 12.46 14.22
N ARG A 95 3.21 12.79 15.51
CA ARG A 95 2.16 13.54 16.23
C ARG A 95 1.89 14.89 15.59
N GLN A 96 2.94 15.63 15.24
CA GLN A 96 2.80 16.93 14.58
C GLN A 96 2.20 16.82 13.17
N LEU A 97 2.49 15.74 12.43
CA LEU A 97 1.94 15.50 11.10
C LEU A 97 0.51 14.94 11.09
N THR A 98 -0.01 14.45 12.22
CA THR A 98 -1.34 13.83 12.33
C THR A 98 -2.48 14.63 11.67
N PRO A 99 -2.56 15.98 11.77
CA PRO A 99 -3.60 16.77 11.10
C PRO A 99 -3.59 16.68 9.56
N HIS A 100 -2.47 16.28 8.96
CA HIS A 100 -2.26 16.23 7.51
C HIS A 100 -2.32 14.79 6.96
N ILE A 101 -2.54 13.79 7.82
CA ILE A 101 -2.60 12.39 7.46
C ILE A 101 -4.06 12.00 7.16
N ARG A 102 -4.29 11.41 5.99
CA ARG A 102 -5.57 10.79 5.62
C ARG A 102 -5.65 9.41 6.27
N GLN A 103 -6.75 9.16 6.99
CA GLN A 103 -7.01 7.92 7.72
C GLN A 103 -5.78 7.46 8.54
N PRO A 104 -5.42 8.19 9.61
CA PRO A 104 -4.27 7.85 10.43
C PRO A 104 -4.43 6.46 11.04
N SER A 105 -3.38 5.63 10.93
CA SER A 105 -3.36 4.31 11.56
C SER A 105 -3.03 4.45 13.05
N PRO A 106 -3.71 3.70 13.94
CA PRO A 106 -3.34 3.62 15.35
C PRO A 106 -1.88 3.18 15.48
N SER A 107 -1.14 3.71 16.46
CA SER A 107 0.29 3.36 16.64
C SER A 107 0.57 1.86 16.81
N ALA A 108 -0.43 1.07 17.22
CA ALA A 108 -0.32 -0.39 17.32
C ALA A 108 -0.37 -1.11 15.96
N ASP A 109 -1.00 -0.49 14.96
CA ASP A 109 -1.19 -1.06 13.61
C ASP A 109 -0.24 -0.43 12.58
N GLN A 110 0.66 0.46 13.03
CA GLN A 110 1.65 1.11 12.17
C GLN A 110 2.73 0.10 11.80
N GLU A 111 2.83 -0.16 10.49
CA GLU A 111 3.95 -0.93 9.97
C GLU A 111 5.25 -0.12 10.04
N THR A 112 6.32 -0.80 10.46
CA THR A 112 7.64 -0.20 10.64
C THR A 112 8.72 -1.12 10.08
N GLU A 113 9.65 -0.54 9.35
CA GLU A 113 10.77 -1.26 8.77
C GLU A 113 12.08 -0.55 9.08
N VAL A 114 13.11 -1.30 9.45
CA VAL A 114 14.37 -0.75 9.94
C VAL A 114 15.50 -1.34 9.10
N LEU A 115 16.35 -0.48 8.54
CA LEU A 115 17.52 -0.88 7.77
C LEU A 115 18.75 -0.12 8.29
N ASP A 116 19.80 -0.85 8.61
CA ASP A 116 21.06 -0.25 9.05
C ASP A 116 21.89 0.15 7.82
N ILE A 117 22.48 1.34 7.85
CA ILE A 117 23.30 1.86 6.74
C ILE A 117 24.72 2.03 7.25
N ARG A 118 25.68 1.40 6.58
CA ARG A 118 27.11 1.47 6.89
C ARG A 118 27.84 2.13 5.73
N ILE A 119 28.77 3.02 6.06
CA ILE A 119 29.54 3.77 5.06
C ILE A 119 30.94 3.17 4.94
N GLU A 120 31.25 2.61 3.77
CA GLU A 120 32.55 2.02 3.46
C GLU A 120 33.08 2.55 2.12
N PRO A 121 33.91 3.61 2.14
CA PRO A 121 34.35 4.31 0.93
C PRO A 121 35.06 3.44 -0.12
N THR A 122 35.66 2.34 0.30
CA THR A 122 36.43 1.43 -0.56
C THR A 122 35.65 0.20 -1.01
N SER A 123 34.46 -0.03 -0.46
CA SER A 123 33.66 -1.23 -0.74
C SER A 123 32.68 -0.99 -1.88
N LYS A 124 32.28 -2.07 -2.56
CA LYS A 124 31.18 -2.01 -3.51
C LYS A 124 29.87 -1.93 -2.75
N GLU A 125 28.91 -1.19 -3.30
CA GLU A 125 27.58 -1.09 -2.73
C GLU A 125 26.87 -2.46 -2.76
N THR A 126 26.44 -2.91 -1.58
CA THR A 126 25.82 -4.22 -1.39
C THR A 126 24.91 -4.22 -0.18
N ILE A 127 24.02 -5.19 -0.11
CA ILE A 127 23.24 -5.47 1.08
C ILE A 127 23.78 -6.75 1.72
N GLU A 128 23.97 -6.72 3.03
CA GLU A 128 24.40 -7.83 3.86
C GLU A 128 23.35 -8.05 4.96
N GLY A 129 22.38 -8.94 4.70
CA GLY A 129 21.25 -9.14 5.61
C GLY A 129 20.44 -7.84 5.74
N ASN A 130 20.41 -7.27 6.94
CA ASN A 130 19.68 -6.02 7.20
C ASN A 130 20.58 -4.77 7.19
N THR A 131 21.76 -4.85 6.56
CA THR A 131 22.71 -3.74 6.49
C THR A 131 23.04 -3.39 5.05
N LEU A 132 22.71 -2.15 4.66
CA LEU A 132 23.10 -1.57 3.38
C LEU A 132 24.48 -0.93 3.51
N VAL A 133 25.43 -1.40 2.70
CA VAL A 133 26.78 -0.83 2.60
C VAL A 133 26.81 0.14 1.43
N LEU A 134 27.13 1.40 1.71
CA LEU A 134 27.30 2.46 0.72
C LEU A 134 28.74 2.95 0.72
N ASN A 135 29.28 3.28 -0.44
CA ASN A 135 30.59 3.93 -0.56
C ASN A 135 30.56 5.41 -0.14
N ASP A 136 29.44 6.09 -0.41
CA ASP A 136 29.19 7.46 0.00
C ASP A 136 27.70 7.70 0.22
N VAL A 137 27.39 8.73 1.00
CA VAL A 137 26.02 9.15 1.32
C VAL A 137 25.72 10.45 0.59
N SER A 138 24.93 10.33 -0.46
CA SER A 138 24.35 11.47 -1.19
C SER A 138 22.85 11.57 -0.92
N ARG A 139 22.27 12.75 -1.17
CA ARG A 139 20.82 12.96 -1.03
C ARG A 139 20.04 12.01 -1.94
N GLU A 140 20.54 11.81 -3.15
CA GLU A 140 19.95 11.01 -4.21
C GLU A 140 19.92 9.53 -3.79
N LYS A 141 21.01 9.00 -3.22
CA LYS A 141 21.03 7.64 -2.69
C LYS A 141 20.06 7.44 -1.54
N LEU A 142 19.98 8.40 -0.61
CA LEU A 142 19.01 8.34 0.48
C LEU A 142 17.56 8.38 -0.03
N GLN A 143 17.28 9.15 -1.07
CA GLN A 143 15.97 9.14 -1.72
C GLN A 143 15.63 7.79 -2.35
N LEU A 144 16.60 7.10 -2.98
CA LEU A 144 16.40 5.76 -3.54
C LEU A 144 16.17 4.71 -2.45
N VAL A 145 16.96 4.76 -1.37
CA VAL A 145 16.75 3.89 -0.21
C VAL A 145 15.36 4.14 0.39
N ALA A 146 14.97 5.42 0.53
CA ALA A 146 13.65 5.78 1.01
C ALA A 146 12.53 5.28 0.12
N ASP A 147 12.68 5.34 -1.21
CA ASP A 147 11.68 4.81 -2.15
C ASP A 147 11.44 3.31 -1.93
N VAL A 148 12.51 2.52 -1.82
CA VAL A 148 12.39 1.07 -1.62
C VAL A 148 11.79 0.74 -0.26
N LEU A 149 12.28 1.36 0.82
CA LEU A 149 11.75 1.12 2.16
C LEU A 149 10.29 1.57 2.31
N ALA A 150 9.92 2.69 1.69
CA ALA A 150 8.53 3.17 1.71
C ALA A 150 7.59 2.22 0.95
N LYS A 151 8.06 1.63 -0.15
CA LYS A 151 7.32 0.57 -0.86
C LYS A 151 7.22 -0.70 -0.02
N SER A 152 8.30 -1.15 0.62
CA SER A 152 8.29 -2.37 1.44
C SER A 152 7.34 -2.28 2.64
N VAL A 153 7.39 -1.18 3.40
CA VAL A 153 6.50 -0.96 4.56
C VAL A 153 5.03 -0.84 4.14
N SER A 154 4.77 -0.22 2.97
CA SER A 154 3.42 -0.16 2.38
C SER A 154 2.92 -1.56 1.99
N LEU A 155 3.78 -2.36 1.37
CA LEU A 155 3.46 -3.74 0.99
C LEU A 155 3.14 -4.61 2.21
N ALA A 156 3.94 -4.48 3.28
CA ALA A 156 3.74 -5.20 4.54
C ALA A 156 2.37 -4.89 5.16
N HIS A 157 1.94 -3.63 5.12
CA HIS A 157 0.62 -3.22 5.60
C HIS A 157 -0.51 -3.87 4.80
N HIS A 158 -0.43 -3.78 3.46
CA HIS A 158 -1.45 -4.34 2.58
C HIS A 158 -1.50 -5.88 2.63
N GLU A 159 -0.36 -6.54 2.80
CA GLU A 159 -0.29 -8.00 2.97
C GLU A 159 -1.15 -8.47 4.15
N ARG A 160 -1.10 -7.80 5.31
CA ARG A 160 -1.92 -8.20 6.48
C ARG A 160 -3.33 -7.65 6.46
N ALA A 161 -3.58 -6.51 5.83
CA ALA A 161 -4.94 -6.07 5.54
C ALA A 161 -5.67 -7.11 4.68
N ILE A 162 -5.02 -7.62 3.63
CA ILE A 162 -5.56 -8.67 2.77
C ILE A 162 -5.71 -10.00 3.51
N GLU A 163 -4.72 -10.40 4.32
CA GLU A 163 -4.82 -11.63 5.13
C GLU A 163 -6.04 -11.58 6.06
N SER A 164 -6.27 -10.45 6.74
CA SER A 164 -7.46 -10.26 7.59
C SER A 164 -8.78 -10.32 6.82
N GLN A 165 -8.79 -9.93 5.55
CA GLN A 165 -9.96 -10.01 4.69
C GLN A 165 -10.19 -11.44 4.20
N PHE A 166 -9.12 -12.20 3.93
CA PHE A 166 -9.21 -13.63 3.58
C PHE A 166 -9.85 -14.46 4.70
N GLU A 167 -9.43 -14.28 5.95
CA GLU A 167 -10.01 -14.99 7.11
C GLU A 167 -11.52 -14.76 7.23
N ARG A 168 -12.00 -13.59 6.81
CA ARG A 168 -13.43 -13.28 6.80
C ARG A 168 -14.17 -13.98 5.68
N ILE A 169 -13.52 -14.32 4.56
CA ILE A 169 -14.15 -14.87 3.35
C ILE A 169 -14.15 -16.40 3.36
N GLU A 170 -13.10 -17.02 3.91
CA GLU A 170 -12.95 -18.47 3.95
C GLU A 170 -14.19 -19.20 4.52
N PRO A 171 -14.84 -18.73 5.62
CA PRO A 171 -16.06 -19.34 6.15
C PRO A 171 -17.27 -19.22 5.20
N PHE A 172 -17.30 -18.22 4.33
CA PHE A 172 -18.39 -18.05 3.35
C PHE A 172 -18.19 -18.96 2.14
N ALA A 173 -16.94 -19.10 1.67
CA ALA A 173 -16.60 -20.01 0.59
C ALA A 173 -16.84 -21.48 0.98
N THR A 174 -16.50 -21.86 2.20
CA THR A 174 -16.66 -23.24 2.71
C THR A 174 -18.11 -23.63 3.00
N ASN A 175 -18.98 -22.67 3.35
CA ASN A 175 -20.40 -22.94 3.66
C ASN A 175 -21.37 -22.74 2.50
N LEU A 176 -20.89 -22.58 1.25
CA LEU A 176 -21.72 -22.40 0.05
C LEU A 176 -22.80 -23.49 -0.13
N ASP A 177 -22.56 -24.70 0.39
CA ASP A 177 -23.46 -25.84 0.26
C ASP A 177 -24.71 -25.72 1.14
N HIS A 178 -24.63 -25.05 2.30
CA HIS A 178 -25.68 -25.11 3.33
C HIS A 178 -26.68 -23.95 3.32
N TRP A 179 -26.50 -22.96 2.43
CA TRP A 179 -27.25 -21.69 2.49
C TRP A 179 -28.61 -21.74 1.79
N GLY A 180 -29.54 -22.51 2.33
CA GLY A 180 -30.93 -22.56 1.86
C GLY A 180 -31.78 -21.31 2.15
N ARG A 181 -31.25 -20.27 2.84
CA ARG A 181 -32.04 -19.15 3.40
C ARG A 181 -31.43 -17.75 3.28
N GLY A 182 -30.27 -17.50 3.88
CA GLY A 182 -29.78 -16.15 4.26
C GLY A 182 -29.25 -15.21 3.16
N GLY A 183 -29.84 -15.22 1.96
CA GLY A 183 -29.27 -14.53 0.78
C GLY A 183 -29.15 -13.01 0.83
N HIS A 184 -29.73 -12.31 1.81
CA HIS A 184 -29.58 -10.86 1.95
C HIS A 184 -28.32 -10.46 2.73
N ALA A 185 -28.03 -11.13 3.85
CA ALA A 185 -26.85 -10.83 4.68
C ALA A 185 -25.53 -11.14 3.95
N ALA A 186 -25.48 -12.23 3.17
CA ALA A 186 -24.30 -12.57 2.38
C ALA A 186 -24.03 -11.56 1.25
N ARG A 187 -25.07 -10.99 0.63
CA ARG A 187 -24.93 -10.04 -0.47
C ARG A 187 -24.45 -8.67 0.02
N GLU A 188 -24.95 -8.23 1.17
CA GLU A 188 -24.52 -6.98 1.81
C GLU A 188 -23.05 -7.08 2.28
N LEU A 189 -22.67 -8.21 2.88
CA LEU A 189 -21.28 -8.50 3.24
C LEU A 189 -20.35 -8.54 2.02
N LEU A 190 -20.73 -9.25 0.95
CA LEU A 190 -19.95 -9.33 -0.29
C LEU A 190 -19.83 -7.97 -1.00
N GLN A 191 -20.87 -7.13 -0.97
CA GLN A 191 -20.81 -5.77 -1.53
C GLN A 191 -19.91 -4.85 -0.71
N HIS A 192 -20.01 -4.87 0.62
CA HIS A 192 -19.12 -4.09 1.48
C HIS A 192 -17.67 -4.57 1.35
N LEU A 193 -17.46 -5.87 1.20
CA LEU A 193 -16.14 -6.47 1.07
C LEU A 193 -15.52 -6.19 -0.31
N GLY A 194 -16.30 -6.32 -1.40
CA GLY A 194 -15.87 -5.91 -2.73
C GLY A 194 -15.57 -4.41 -2.83
N GLY A 195 -16.40 -3.57 -2.20
CA GLY A 195 -16.17 -2.12 -2.14
C GLY A 195 -14.92 -1.74 -1.34
N ALA A 196 -14.67 -2.41 -0.21
CA ALA A 196 -13.47 -2.22 0.61
C ALA A 196 -12.20 -2.68 -0.12
N LEU A 197 -12.22 -3.87 -0.75
CA LEU A 197 -11.12 -4.39 -1.57
C LEU A 197 -10.79 -3.46 -2.75
N LEU A 198 -11.81 -2.96 -3.45
CA LEU A 198 -11.62 -2.03 -4.57
C LEU A 198 -11.09 -0.67 -4.11
N ALA A 199 -11.50 -0.19 -2.93
CA ALA A 199 -10.99 1.05 -2.35
C ALA A 199 -9.52 0.90 -1.93
N GLU A 200 -9.15 -0.23 -1.33
CA GLU A 200 -7.79 -0.52 -0.91
C GLU A 200 -6.84 -0.75 -2.10
N HIS A 201 -7.29 -1.49 -3.12
CA HIS A 201 -6.54 -1.70 -4.37
C HIS A 201 -6.25 -0.37 -5.10
N ARG A 202 -7.13 0.64 -5.01
CA ARG A 202 -6.87 1.97 -5.61
C ARG A 202 -5.79 2.75 -4.85
N VAL A 203 -5.58 2.47 -3.57
CA VAL A 203 -4.51 3.08 -2.75
C VAL A 203 -3.17 2.39 -3.02
N VAL A 204 -3.15 1.04 -3.11
CA VAL A 204 -1.98 0.25 -3.54
C VAL A 204 -1.50 0.68 -4.93
N ALA A 205 -2.43 0.90 -5.87
CA ALA A 205 -2.12 1.41 -7.20
C ALA A 205 -1.56 2.85 -7.19
N GLY A 206 -1.88 3.63 -6.15
CA GLY A 206 -1.35 4.99 -5.96
C GLY A 206 0.12 5.03 -5.55
N ALA A 207 0.62 3.97 -4.90
CA ALA A 207 2.04 3.85 -4.55
C ALA A 207 2.92 3.40 -5.73
N ARG A 208 2.32 3.02 -6.88
CA ARG A 208 2.98 2.53 -8.10
C ARG A 208 4.26 1.76 -7.79
N ILE A 209 4.10 0.71 -6.99
CA ILE A 209 5.20 -0.08 -6.40
C ILE A 209 6.19 -0.57 -7.47
N GLU A 210 5.74 -0.74 -8.72
CA GLU A 210 6.51 -1.22 -9.86
C GLU A 210 7.26 -0.14 -10.64
N ASP A 211 6.94 1.14 -10.43
CA ASP A 211 7.56 2.25 -11.16
C ASP A 211 8.96 2.55 -10.62
N SER A 212 9.87 2.81 -11.55
CA SER A 212 11.18 3.39 -11.24
C SER A 212 11.00 4.82 -10.68
N PRO A 213 11.76 5.21 -9.63
CA PRO A 213 11.77 6.57 -9.13
C PRO A 213 12.05 7.59 -10.23
N GLU A 214 11.35 8.72 -10.22
CA GLU A 214 11.59 9.80 -11.17
C GLU A 214 13.05 10.30 -11.12
N LEU A 215 13.69 10.19 -9.94
CA LEU A 215 15.10 10.51 -9.75
C LEU A 215 16.05 9.74 -10.70
N LEU A 216 15.69 8.53 -11.13
CA LEU A 216 16.52 7.74 -12.04
C LEU A 216 16.56 8.31 -13.47
N TRP A 217 15.63 9.19 -13.85
CA TRP A 217 15.70 9.89 -15.14
C TRP A 217 16.89 10.85 -15.19
N ASP A 218 17.16 11.52 -14.07
CA ASP A 218 18.28 12.47 -13.92
C ASP A 218 19.58 11.75 -13.53
N HIS A 219 19.49 10.63 -12.81
CA HIS A 219 20.61 9.86 -12.27
C HIS A 219 20.58 8.39 -12.68
N PRO A 220 20.74 8.06 -13.98
CA PRO A 220 20.70 6.68 -14.46
C PRO A 220 21.83 5.81 -13.89
N GLU A 221 22.95 6.40 -13.45
CA GLU A 221 24.04 5.70 -12.78
C GLU A 221 23.61 4.99 -11.50
N LEU A 222 22.55 5.46 -10.84
CA LEU A 222 22.03 4.88 -9.60
C LEU A 222 21.06 3.71 -9.82
N GLU A 223 20.70 3.39 -11.06
CA GLU A 223 19.73 2.33 -11.38
C GLU A 223 20.18 0.96 -10.83
N ARG A 224 21.49 0.67 -10.89
CA ARG A 224 22.04 -0.60 -10.38
C ARG A 224 21.89 -0.73 -8.87
N LEU A 225 22.12 0.36 -8.13
CA LEU A 225 21.95 0.39 -6.68
C LEU A 225 20.47 0.20 -6.35
N TRP A 226 19.59 0.98 -6.98
CA TRP A 226 18.14 0.88 -6.74
C TRP A 226 17.60 -0.51 -7.07
N ALA A 227 17.97 -1.08 -8.22
CA ALA A 227 17.54 -2.43 -8.60
C ALA A 227 18.00 -3.47 -7.57
N ARG A 228 19.24 -3.37 -7.09
CA ARG A 228 19.77 -4.28 -6.06
C ARG A 228 19.00 -4.16 -4.75
N ILE A 229 18.73 -2.94 -4.26
CA ILE A 229 17.95 -2.76 -3.03
C ILE A 229 16.53 -3.27 -3.22
N ARG A 230 15.88 -2.93 -4.34
CA ARG A 230 14.51 -3.39 -4.65
C ARG A 230 14.41 -4.91 -4.71
N ASP A 231 15.40 -5.57 -5.31
CA ASP A 231 15.39 -7.02 -5.48
C ASP A 231 15.67 -7.72 -4.14
N ASP A 232 16.53 -7.17 -3.28
CA ASP A 232 16.79 -7.69 -1.92
C ASP A 232 15.55 -7.61 -1.01
N PHE A 233 14.75 -6.54 -1.13
CA PHE A 233 13.46 -6.39 -0.45
C PHE A 233 12.29 -7.12 -1.17
N GLU A 234 12.58 -7.86 -2.24
CA GLU A 234 11.61 -8.66 -3.02
C GLU A 234 10.37 -7.86 -3.47
N ILE A 235 10.50 -6.55 -3.67
CA ILE A 235 9.36 -5.64 -3.86
C ILE A 235 8.44 -6.09 -5.00
N ARG A 236 9.02 -6.54 -6.11
CA ARG A 236 8.27 -6.99 -7.30
C ARG A 236 7.56 -8.32 -7.06
N GLU A 237 8.24 -9.28 -6.43
CA GLU A 237 7.68 -10.60 -6.16
C GLU A 237 6.53 -10.50 -5.16
N ARG A 238 6.76 -9.80 -4.05
CA ARG A 238 5.73 -9.53 -3.03
C ARG A 238 4.52 -8.80 -3.63
N SER A 239 4.74 -7.79 -4.46
CA SER A 239 3.66 -7.10 -5.18
C SER A 239 2.87 -8.05 -6.08
N ALA A 240 3.54 -8.90 -6.85
CA ALA A 240 2.88 -9.87 -7.73
C ALA A 240 2.05 -10.90 -6.95
N VAL A 241 2.58 -11.42 -5.84
CA VAL A 241 1.86 -12.33 -4.94
C VAL A 241 0.63 -11.65 -4.35
N LEU A 242 0.75 -10.40 -3.90
CA LEU A 242 -0.34 -9.60 -3.36
C LEU A 242 -1.48 -9.41 -4.37
N HIS A 243 -1.15 -9.03 -5.62
CA HIS A 243 -2.14 -8.88 -6.69
C HIS A 243 -2.80 -10.22 -7.06
N GLY A 244 -2.04 -11.32 -7.06
CA GLY A 244 -2.59 -12.67 -7.26
C GLY A 244 -3.59 -13.06 -6.17
N LYS A 245 -3.25 -12.80 -4.90
CA LYS A 245 -4.14 -12.98 -3.74
C LYS A 245 -5.44 -12.18 -3.88
N LEU A 246 -5.34 -10.89 -4.21
CA LEU A 246 -6.51 -10.03 -4.45
C LEU A 246 -7.39 -10.54 -5.61
N GLY A 247 -6.78 -10.96 -6.71
CA GLY A 247 -7.49 -11.51 -7.86
C GLY A 247 -8.29 -12.77 -7.50
N LEU A 248 -7.73 -13.64 -6.65
CA LEU A 248 -8.44 -14.82 -6.15
C LEU A 248 -9.64 -14.45 -5.27
N ILE A 249 -9.49 -13.45 -4.39
CA ILE A 249 -10.60 -12.96 -3.57
C ILE A 249 -11.72 -12.43 -4.45
N ALA A 250 -11.39 -11.53 -5.39
CA ALA A 250 -12.36 -10.91 -6.27
C ALA A 250 -13.16 -11.95 -7.05
N LYS A 251 -12.48 -12.95 -7.63
CA LYS A 251 -13.11 -14.06 -8.36
C LYS A 251 -14.01 -14.91 -7.46
N THR A 252 -13.60 -15.16 -6.22
CA THR A 252 -14.39 -15.94 -5.24
C THR A 252 -15.65 -15.17 -4.86
N ALA A 253 -15.54 -13.86 -4.62
CA ALA A 253 -16.67 -12.99 -4.32
C ALA A 253 -17.65 -12.90 -5.49
N GLU A 254 -17.15 -12.80 -6.73
CA GLU A 254 -17.96 -12.80 -7.95
C GLU A 254 -18.72 -14.12 -8.13
N THR A 255 -18.02 -15.26 -7.99
CA THR A 255 -18.63 -16.59 -8.09
C THR A 255 -19.74 -16.78 -7.04
N ALA A 256 -19.49 -16.33 -5.80
CA ALA A 256 -20.49 -16.37 -4.73
C ALA A 256 -21.72 -15.52 -5.09
N LEU A 257 -21.52 -14.32 -5.65
CA LEU A 257 -22.61 -13.44 -6.08
C LEU A 257 -23.43 -14.06 -7.22
N GLU A 258 -22.80 -14.69 -8.21
CA GLU A 258 -23.47 -15.38 -9.32
C GLU A 258 -24.36 -16.53 -8.83
N LEU A 259 -23.83 -17.38 -7.95
CA LEU A 259 -24.59 -18.49 -7.35
C LEU A 259 -25.84 -18.00 -6.60
N MET A 260 -25.72 -16.87 -5.90
CA MET A 260 -26.84 -16.24 -5.21
C MET A 260 -27.89 -15.69 -6.17
N GLN A 261 -27.48 -15.10 -7.29
CA GLN A 261 -28.41 -14.58 -8.31
C GLN A 261 -29.19 -15.73 -8.97
N ASN A 262 -28.52 -16.84 -9.29
CA ASN A 262 -29.16 -18.00 -9.91
C ASN A 262 -30.26 -18.61 -9.02
N ARG A 263 -30.05 -18.69 -7.70
CA ARG A 263 -31.08 -19.13 -6.74
C ARG A 263 -32.30 -18.21 -6.68
N ARG A 264 -32.15 -16.90 -6.98
CA ARG A 264 -33.28 -15.96 -7.05
C ARG A 264 -34.12 -16.22 -8.29
N ALA A 265 -33.49 -16.50 -9.43
CA ALA A 265 -34.18 -16.88 -10.67
C ALA A 265 -35.03 -18.15 -10.46
N LEU A 266 -34.46 -19.19 -9.85
CA LEU A 266 -35.18 -20.43 -9.51
C LEU A 266 -36.43 -20.20 -8.63
N ARG A 267 -36.36 -19.32 -7.62
CA ARG A 267 -37.54 -19.00 -6.79
C ARG A 267 -38.64 -18.30 -7.58
N VAL A 268 -38.28 -17.40 -8.49
CA VAL A 268 -39.25 -16.72 -9.38
C VAL A 268 -39.87 -17.72 -10.34
N GLU A 269 -39.07 -18.63 -10.90
CA GLU A 269 -39.55 -19.70 -11.78
C GLU A 269 -40.58 -20.58 -11.07
N TRP A 270 -40.27 -21.08 -9.86
CA TRP A 270 -41.21 -21.87 -9.06
C TRP A 270 -42.48 -21.09 -8.67
N ALA A 271 -42.37 -19.78 -8.43
CA ALA A 271 -43.55 -18.95 -8.17
C ALA A 271 -44.47 -18.85 -9.40
N ILE A 272 -43.90 -18.68 -10.60
CA ILE A 272 -44.66 -18.68 -11.87
C ILE A 272 -45.30 -20.04 -12.11
N VAL A 273 -44.54 -21.13 -11.96
CA VAL A 273 -45.07 -22.50 -12.09
C VAL A 273 -46.21 -22.74 -11.09
N GLY A 274 -46.05 -22.35 -9.83
CA GLY A 274 -47.10 -22.44 -8.81
C GLY A 274 -48.35 -21.63 -9.16
N LEU A 275 -48.19 -20.44 -9.74
CA LEU A 275 -49.30 -19.57 -10.15
C LEU A 275 -50.07 -20.15 -11.35
N ILE A 276 -49.38 -20.76 -12.31
CA ILE A 276 -49.99 -21.49 -13.43
C ILE A 276 -50.77 -22.71 -12.90
N VAL A 277 -50.16 -23.50 -12.00
CA VAL A 277 -50.84 -24.65 -11.39
C VAL A 277 -52.09 -24.22 -10.62
N PHE A 278 -52.01 -23.12 -9.88
CA PHE A 278 -53.14 -22.56 -9.15
C PHE A 278 -54.30 -22.15 -10.09
N GLU A 279 -54.00 -21.47 -11.19
CA GLU A 279 -54.99 -21.08 -12.21
C GLU A 279 -55.69 -22.31 -12.84
N ILE A 280 -54.91 -23.34 -13.17
CA ILE A 280 -55.44 -24.59 -13.72
C ILE A 280 -56.41 -25.25 -12.72
N VAL A 281 -56.05 -25.30 -11.44
CA VAL A 281 -56.90 -25.88 -10.39
C VAL A 281 -58.20 -25.10 -10.25
N LEU A 282 -58.15 -23.76 -10.17
CA LEU A 282 -59.36 -22.93 -10.11
C LEU A 282 -60.28 -23.15 -11.31
N THR A 283 -59.70 -23.21 -12.50
CA THR A 283 -60.45 -23.44 -13.75
C THR A 283 -61.15 -24.81 -13.74
N LEU A 284 -60.45 -25.86 -13.30
CA LEU A 284 -61.02 -27.21 -13.19
C LEU A 284 -62.14 -27.30 -12.16
N VAL A 285 -61.95 -26.65 -11.00
CA VAL A 285 -62.95 -26.59 -9.93
C VAL A 285 -64.20 -25.85 -10.41
N GLN A 286 -64.04 -24.71 -11.08
CA GLN A 286 -65.15 -23.96 -11.67
C GLN A 286 -65.90 -24.79 -12.70
N TRP A 287 -65.19 -25.51 -13.58
CA TRP A 287 -65.81 -26.37 -14.57
C TRP A 287 -66.61 -27.52 -13.93
N TRP A 288 -66.08 -28.15 -12.89
CA TRP A 288 -66.77 -29.23 -12.15
C TRP A 288 -68.07 -28.75 -11.50
N PHE A 289 -68.03 -27.60 -10.82
CA PHE A 289 -69.25 -27.00 -10.23
C PHE A 289 -70.24 -26.53 -11.30
N GLY A 290 -69.77 -26.04 -12.44
CA GLY A 290 -70.61 -25.69 -13.59
C GLY A 290 -71.27 -26.92 -14.24
N ALA A 291 -70.55 -28.03 -14.36
CA ALA A 291 -71.07 -29.27 -14.92
C ALA A 291 -72.07 -29.98 -14.00
N ALA A 292 -71.95 -29.80 -12.67
CA ALA A 292 -72.87 -30.38 -11.69
C ALA A 292 -74.21 -29.60 -11.53
N SER A 293 -74.33 -28.43 -12.18
CA SER A 293 -75.53 -27.57 -12.11
C SER A 293 -76.38 -27.57 -13.39
N HIS A 294 -76.07 -28.46 -14.33
CA HIS A 294 -76.89 -28.79 -15.51
C HIS A 294 -77.35 -30.25 -15.47
#